data_AF-A8YF37-F1
#
_entry.id   AF-A8YF37-F1
#
_cell.length_a   1.000
_cell.length_b   1.000
_cell.length_c   1.000
_cell.angle_alpha   90.00
_cell.angle_beta   90.00
_cell.angle_gamma   90.00
#
_symmetry.space_group_name_H-M   'P 1'
#
loop_
_entity.id
_entity.type
_entity.pdbx_description
1 polymer ?
#
loop_
_entity_poly.entity_id
_entity_poly.type
_entity_poly.pdbx_seq_one_letter_code
_entity_poly.pdbx_strand_id
1 'polypeptide(L)'
;MNYHPPSQPLPAPCIIDSGVVIAKEDMRRLLDDIGRVRYIHSLEGVIQSEGEGWIVEVFADYQQSTLVANYSLYLNTYSFDYLRLTRSPDGETYFDLVQDNRQLRLIPLSNPLQDPDMKARLNADTLEAMVTQVLSAKWDVQFEDEDDNDCPF
;
A
#
# COMPACT_ATOMS: atom_id res chain seq x y z
N MET A 1 -5.43 -3.83 48.98
CA MET A 1 -5.55 -4.07 47.53
C MET A 1 -5.08 -2.83 46.80
N ASN A 2 -3.97 -2.89 46.05
CA ASN A 2 -3.55 -1.79 45.16
C ASN A 2 -4.36 -1.88 43.86
N TYR A 3 -5.28 -0.94 43.67
CA TYR A 3 -5.94 -0.74 42.38
C TYR A 3 -4.96 -0.01 41.46
N HIS A 4 -4.32 -0.73 40.54
CA HIS A 4 -3.71 -0.09 39.37
C HIS A 4 -4.85 0.37 38.45
N PRO A 5 -4.97 1.67 38.11
CA PRO A 5 -5.92 2.10 37.10
C PRO A 5 -5.56 1.42 35.77
N PRO A 6 -6.55 1.06 34.94
CA PRO A 6 -6.29 0.48 33.63
C PRO A 6 -5.47 1.49 32.82
N SER A 7 -4.26 1.09 32.43
CA SER A 7 -3.40 1.87 31.56
C SER A 7 -4.14 2.11 30.25
N GLN A 8 -4.48 3.38 29.97
CA GLN A 8 -5.02 3.73 28.66
C GLN A 8 -4.04 3.29 27.58
N PRO A 9 -4.51 2.67 26.49
CA PRO A 9 -3.64 2.25 25.41
C PRO A 9 -2.95 3.48 24.82
N LEU A 10 -1.66 3.36 24.53
CA LEU A 10 -0.92 4.40 23.83
C LEU A 10 -1.56 4.64 22.46
N PRO A 11 -1.53 5.90 21.96
CA PRO A 11 -1.99 6.18 20.61
C PRO A 11 -1.17 5.40 19.58
N ALA A 12 -1.78 5.11 18.43
CA ALA A 12 -1.09 4.49 17.32
C ALA A 12 0.09 5.38 16.84
N PRO A 13 1.18 4.78 16.35
CA PRO A 13 2.29 5.54 15.78
C PRO A 13 1.85 6.45 14.62
N CYS A 14 2.45 7.63 14.52
CA CYS A 14 2.25 8.57 13.43
C CYS A 14 3.60 8.81 12.75
N ILE A 15 3.72 8.43 11.48
CA ILE A 15 4.95 8.52 10.68
C ILE A 15 4.66 9.38 9.45
N ILE A 16 5.43 10.45 9.27
CA ILE A 16 5.29 11.40 8.17
C ILE A 16 6.67 11.58 7.53
N ASP A 17 6.79 11.28 6.24
CA ASP A 17 7.98 11.40 5.37
C ASP A 17 9.24 10.60 5.79
N SER A 18 9.44 10.34 7.07
CA SER A 18 10.58 9.63 7.61
C SER A 18 10.23 8.89 8.90
N GLY A 19 10.78 7.68 9.05
CA GLY A 19 10.54 6.87 10.25
C GLY A 19 10.82 5.39 10.02
N VAL A 20 10.56 4.60 11.05
CA VAL A 20 10.72 3.14 11.02
C VAL A 20 9.37 2.47 11.20
N VAL A 21 9.04 1.58 10.28
CA VAL A 21 7.80 0.81 10.25
C VAL A 21 8.13 -0.64 10.54
N ILE A 22 7.60 -1.16 11.64
CA ILE A 22 7.83 -2.53 12.10
C ILE A 22 6.62 -3.42 11.84
N ALA A 23 5.41 -2.82 11.89
CA ALA A 23 4.17 -3.51 11.61
C ALA A 23 4.15 -3.98 10.15
N LYS A 24 4.06 -5.30 9.95
CA LYS A 24 4.18 -5.94 8.63
C LYS A 24 3.05 -5.52 7.68
N GLU A 25 1.87 -5.32 8.23
CA GLU A 25 0.71 -4.81 7.50
C GLU A 25 0.95 -3.37 6.99
N ASP A 26 1.53 -2.50 7.80
CA ASP A 26 1.87 -1.14 7.39
C ASP A 26 3.02 -1.13 6.37
N MET A 27 4.00 -2.02 6.51
CA MET A 27 5.03 -2.23 5.50
C MET A 27 4.40 -2.64 4.16
N ARG A 28 3.46 -3.59 4.16
CA ARG A 28 2.75 -4.03 2.96
C ARG A 28 2.02 -2.87 2.28
N ARG A 29 1.20 -2.13 3.04
CA ARG A 29 0.46 -0.96 2.54
C ARG A 29 1.37 0.07 1.89
N LEU A 30 2.53 0.36 2.50
CA LEU A 30 3.49 1.32 1.95
C LEU A 30 4.13 0.86 0.63
N LEU A 31 4.32 -0.45 0.46
CA LEU A 31 5.04 -1.02 -0.68
C LEU A 31 4.13 -1.31 -1.88
N ASP A 32 2.87 -1.68 -1.64
CA ASP A 32 1.88 -2.01 -2.69
C ASP A 32 1.66 -0.85 -3.67
N ASP A 33 1.75 0.39 -3.20
CA ASP A 33 1.44 1.59 -3.99
C ASP A 33 2.62 2.15 -4.82
N ILE A 34 3.81 1.54 -4.73
CA ILE A 34 5.03 2.13 -5.31
C ILE A 34 5.17 1.84 -6.82
N GLY A 35 4.77 0.65 -7.28
CA GLY A 35 4.90 0.25 -8.68
C GLY A 35 6.36 0.06 -9.14
N ARG A 36 6.84 0.90 -10.07
CA ARG A 36 8.19 0.78 -10.66
C ARG A 36 9.25 1.41 -9.77
N VAL A 37 10.33 0.66 -9.52
CA VAL A 37 11.42 1.07 -8.63
C VAL A 37 12.78 0.84 -9.26
N ARG A 38 13.76 1.64 -8.81
CA ARG A 38 15.17 1.25 -8.80
C ARG A 38 15.44 0.55 -7.47
N TYR A 39 16.04 -0.63 -7.52
CA TYR A 39 16.43 -1.39 -6.33
C TYR A 39 17.95 -1.41 -6.16
N ILE A 40 18.39 -1.38 -4.90
CA ILE A 40 19.80 -1.57 -4.52
C ILE A 40 19.81 -2.58 -3.39
N HIS A 41 20.44 -3.72 -3.62
CA HIS A 41 20.63 -4.75 -2.60
C HIS A 41 22.06 -4.70 -2.10
N SER A 42 22.22 -4.55 -0.79
CA SER A 42 23.50 -4.54 -0.10
C SER A 42 23.55 -5.59 1.02
N LEU A 43 24.75 -6.10 1.25
CA LEU A 43 25.09 -6.99 2.35
C LEU A 43 26.32 -6.39 3.04
N GLU A 44 26.23 -6.16 4.35
CA GLU A 44 27.28 -5.51 5.15
C GLU A 44 27.70 -4.14 4.57
N GLY A 45 26.72 -3.40 4.03
CA GLY A 45 26.94 -2.11 3.37
C GLY A 45 27.58 -2.18 1.98
N VAL A 46 27.97 -3.37 1.50
CA VAL A 46 28.52 -3.55 0.16
C VAL A 46 27.40 -3.86 -0.81
N ILE A 47 27.29 -3.06 -1.88
CA ILE A 47 26.33 -3.28 -2.96
C ILE A 47 26.65 -4.62 -3.64
N GLN A 48 25.68 -5.54 -3.62
CA GLN A 48 25.77 -6.84 -4.28
C GLN A 48 25.12 -6.80 -5.66
N SER A 49 24.03 -6.05 -5.80
CA SER A 49 23.30 -5.91 -7.07
C SER A 49 22.40 -4.69 -7.05
N GLU A 50 22.21 -4.08 -8.21
CA GLU A 50 21.28 -2.98 -8.42
C GLU A 50 20.60 -3.12 -9.78
N GLY A 51 19.44 -2.49 -9.93
CA GLY A 51 18.68 -2.54 -11.17
C GLY A 51 17.35 -1.82 -11.06
N GLU A 52 16.51 -2.00 -12.07
CA GLU A 52 15.14 -1.49 -12.09
C GLU A 52 14.16 -2.65 -12.21
N GLY A 53 12.94 -2.48 -11.71
CA GLY A 53 11.89 -3.49 -11.81
C GLY A 53 10.54 -3.00 -11.31
N TRP A 54 9.55 -3.86 -11.45
CA TRP A 54 8.19 -3.64 -10.99
C TRP A 54 7.94 -4.46 -9.73
N ILE A 55 7.37 -3.83 -8.71
CA ILE A 55 6.75 -4.55 -7.60
C ILE A 55 5.49 -5.20 -8.15
N VAL A 56 5.52 -6.52 -8.27
CA VAL A 56 4.41 -7.33 -8.79
C VAL A 56 3.45 -7.69 -7.68
N GLU A 57 3.98 -7.99 -6.49
CA GLU A 57 3.17 -8.39 -5.34
C GLU A 57 3.93 -8.09 -4.04
N VAL A 58 3.19 -7.66 -3.01
CA VAL A 58 3.69 -7.57 -1.63
C VAL A 58 2.81 -8.42 -0.72
N PHE A 59 3.42 -9.32 0.03
CA PHE A 59 2.71 -10.27 0.87
C PHE A 59 3.41 -10.47 2.22
N ALA A 60 2.74 -11.21 3.11
CA ALA A 60 3.20 -11.51 4.46
C ALA A 60 2.95 -13.00 4.74
N ASP A 61 3.94 -13.83 4.41
CA ASP A 61 3.82 -15.29 4.49
C ASP A 61 5.11 -15.93 5.02
N TYR A 62 5.04 -16.90 5.92
CA TYR A 62 6.25 -17.51 6.52
C TYR A 62 6.97 -18.53 5.63
N GLN A 63 6.31 -19.03 4.59
CA GLN A 63 6.79 -20.09 3.71
C GLN A 63 7.29 -19.57 2.36
N GLN A 64 7.00 -18.31 2.02
CA GLN A 64 7.38 -17.71 0.74
C GLN A 64 8.60 -16.79 0.90
N SER A 65 9.41 -16.63 -0.15
CA SER A 65 10.61 -15.77 -0.13
C SER A 65 10.37 -14.44 -0.84
N THR A 66 11.12 -13.40 -0.46
CA THR A 66 11.30 -12.23 -1.32
C THR A 66 12.14 -12.61 -2.54
N LEU A 67 11.64 -12.31 -3.74
CA LEU A 67 12.30 -12.64 -5.01
C LEU A 67 12.46 -11.38 -5.86
N VAL A 68 13.65 -11.20 -6.42
CA VAL A 68 13.95 -10.18 -7.43
C VAL A 68 14.57 -10.88 -8.63
N ALA A 69 13.80 -11.02 -9.71
CA ALA A 69 14.25 -11.70 -10.91
C ALA A 69 13.50 -11.17 -12.14
N ASN A 70 14.17 -11.08 -13.29
CA ASN A 70 13.57 -10.67 -14.55
C ASN A 70 12.74 -9.37 -14.44
N TYR A 71 13.32 -8.33 -13.82
CA TYR A 71 12.66 -7.04 -13.59
C TYR A 71 11.36 -7.11 -12.76
N SER A 72 11.09 -8.24 -12.09
CA SER A 72 9.92 -8.48 -11.25
C SER A 72 10.34 -8.64 -9.79
N LEU A 73 9.67 -7.91 -8.90
CA LEU A 73 9.90 -7.93 -7.46
C LEU A 73 8.65 -8.49 -6.78
N TYR A 74 8.82 -9.61 -6.08
CA TYR A 74 7.84 -10.22 -5.20
C TYR A 74 8.35 -10.03 -3.78
N LEU A 75 7.70 -9.16 -3.00
CA LEU A 75 8.22 -8.71 -1.72
C LEU A 75 7.47 -9.37 -0.57
N ASN A 76 8.18 -10.17 0.22
CA ASN A 76 7.63 -10.71 1.46
C ASN A 76 8.06 -9.83 2.64
N THR A 77 7.10 -9.18 3.29
CA THR A 77 7.33 -8.33 4.46
C THR A 77 7.92 -9.10 5.66
N TYR A 78 7.73 -10.42 5.72
CA TYR A 78 8.34 -11.27 6.74
C TYR A 78 9.81 -11.61 6.46
N SER A 79 10.34 -11.29 5.28
CA SER A 79 11.78 -11.39 5.00
C SER A 79 12.61 -10.30 5.65
N PHE A 80 11.97 -9.26 6.22
CA PHE A 80 12.66 -8.08 6.74
C PHE A 80 12.23 -7.80 8.18
N ASP A 81 13.11 -7.25 9.01
CA ASP A 81 12.83 -6.89 10.39
C ASP A 81 11.98 -5.62 10.45
N TYR A 82 12.33 -4.62 9.65
CA TYR A 82 11.62 -3.35 9.54
C TYR A 82 11.83 -2.70 8.16
N LEU A 83 10.97 -1.73 7.86
CA LEU A 83 11.15 -0.78 6.77
C LEU A 83 11.54 0.58 7.35
N ARG A 84 12.53 1.24 6.76
CA ARG A 84 12.87 2.62 7.06
C ARG A 84 12.48 3.51 5.89
N LEU A 85 11.59 4.45 6.16
CA LEU A 85 11.22 5.51 5.23
C LEU A 85 12.20 6.66 5.41
N THR A 86 12.80 7.12 4.31
CA THR A 86 13.67 8.29 4.31
C THR A 86 13.40 9.15 3.09
N ARG A 87 13.53 10.46 3.26
CA ARG A 87 13.50 11.44 2.18
C ARG A 87 14.89 12.01 1.97
N SER A 88 15.37 12.01 0.73
CA SER A 88 16.62 12.66 0.36
C SER A 88 16.48 14.19 0.50
N PRO A 89 17.61 14.92 0.65
CA PRO A 89 17.61 16.38 0.62
C PRO A 89 16.97 16.95 -0.66
N ASP A 90 17.06 16.21 -1.75
CA ASP A 90 16.52 16.57 -3.06
C ASP A 90 15.02 16.21 -3.21
N GLY A 91 14.42 15.64 -2.16
CA GLY A 91 13.00 15.36 -2.06
C GLY A 91 12.58 13.96 -2.52
N GLU A 92 13.51 13.12 -3.00
CA GLU A 92 13.23 11.74 -3.38
C GLU A 92 12.97 10.87 -2.15
N THR A 93 11.91 10.06 -2.18
CA THR A 93 11.62 9.11 -1.10
C THR A 93 12.29 7.78 -1.42
N TYR A 94 12.89 7.14 -0.43
CA TYR A 94 13.37 5.77 -0.56
C TYR A 94 13.02 4.93 0.67
N PHE A 95 12.82 3.64 0.41
CA PHE A 95 12.35 2.65 1.37
C PHE A 95 13.46 1.63 1.57
N ASP A 96 14.04 1.59 2.77
CA ASP A 96 15.07 0.63 3.13
C ASP A 96 14.41 -0.52 3.90
N LEU A 97 14.25 -1.67 3.24
CA LEU A 97 13.85 -2.92 3.90
C LEU A 97 15.11 -3.59 4.47
N VAL A 98 15.14 -3.80 5.79
CA VAL A 98 16.36 -4.25 6.48
C VAL A 98 16.11 -5.59 7.16
N GLN A 99 17.07 -6.49 7.02
CA GLN A 99 17.14 -7.76 7.75
C GLN A 99 18.59 -7.95 8.23
N ASP A 100 18.84 -7.78 9.53
CA ASP A 100 20.20 -7.84 10.09
C ASP A 100 21.23 -7.00 9.28
N ASN A 101 22.21 -7.64 8.63
CA ASN A 101 23.23 -6.99 7.80
C ASN A 101 22.85 -6.84 6.32
N ARG A 102 21.65 -7.26 5.91
CA ARG A 102 21.10 -7.14 4.56
C ARG A 102 20.15 -5.95 4.46
N GLN A 103 20.27 -5.20 3.37
CA GLN A 103 19.33 -4.13 3.04
C GLN A 103 18.90 -4.25 1.58
N LEU A 104 17.60 -4.09 1.35
CA LEU A 104 17.02 -3.85 0.04
C LEU A 104 16.44 -2.44 0.04
N ARG A 105 17.10 -1.52 -0.68
CA ARG A 105 16.60 -0.16 -0.90
C ARG A 105 15.73 -0.14 -2.15
N LEU A 106 14.56 0.49 -2.04
CA LEU A 106 13.67 0.78 -3.15
C LEU A 106 13.52 2.29 -3.33
N ILE A 107 13.75 2.77 -4.55
CA ILE A 107 13.57 4.17 -4.94
C ILE A 107 12.47 4.20 -6.01
N PRO A 108 11.30 4.78 -5.75
CA PRO A 108 10.24 4.92 -6.74
C PRO A 108 10.73 5.69 -7.98
N LEU A 109 10.46 5.17 -9.17
CA LEU A 109 10.77 5.84 -10.45
C LEU A 109 9.54 6.55 -11.03
N SER A 110 8.35 6.12 -10.65
CA SER A 110 7.09 6.75 -11.01
C SER A 110 6.61 7.62 -9.85
N ASN A 111 6.19 8.85 -10.14
CA ASN A 111 5.32 9.56 -9.21
C ASN A 111 3.91 9.02 -9.41
N PRO A 112 3.25 8.42 -8.38
CA PRO A 112 1.89 7.91 -8.51
C PRO A 112 0.88 8.98 -8.98
N LEU A 113 1.15 10.28 -8.75
CA LEU A 113 0.33 11.38 -9.26
C LEU A 113 0.53 11.68 -10.76
N GLN A 114 1.60 11.16 -11.36
CA GLN A 114 1.96 11.40 -12.76
C GLN A 114 1.88 10.13 -13.61
N ASP A 115 1.70 8.96 -13.02
CA ASP A 115 1.55 7.70 -13.73
C ASP A 115 0.23 7.66 -14.53
N PRO A 116 0.27 7.55 -15.88
CA PRO A 116 -0.92 7.48 -16.71
C PRO A 116 -1.84 6.29 -16.34
N ASP A 117 -1.27 5.17 -15.90
CA ASP A 117 -2.03 3.97 -15.55
C ASP A 117 -2.74 4.14 -14.19
N MET A 118 -2.11 4.80 -13.20
CA MET A 118 -2.83 5.19 -11.97
C MET A 118 -3.93 6.21 -12.25
N LYS A 119 -3.71 7.18 -13.14
CA LYS A 119 -4.77 8.11 -13.58
C LYS A 119 -5.93 7.37 -14.26
N ALA A 120 -5.62 6.36 -15.08
CA ALA A 120 -6.63 5.54 -15.72
C ALA A 120 -7.44 4.71 -14.71
N ARG A 121 -6.81 4.15 -13.66
CA ARG A 121 -7.49 3.43 -12.57
C ARG A 121 -8.37 4.36 -11.73
N LEU A 122 -7.84 5.53 -11.32
CA LEU A 122 -8.63 6.56 -10.63
C LEU A 122 -9.86 6.99 -11.45
N ASN A 123 -9.71 7.11 -12.78
CA ASN A 123 -10.81 7.42 -13.68
C ASN A 123 -11.82 6.26 -13.81
N ALA A 124 -11.36 5.00 -13.82
CA ALA A 124 -12.23 3.83 -13.89
C ALA A 124 -13.07 3.68 -12.63
N ASP A 125 -12.48 3.82 -11.45
CA ASP A 125 -13.19 3.76 -10.17
C ASP A 125 -14.22 4.90 -10.04
N THR A 126 -13.85 6.09 -10.52
CA THR A 126 -14.77 7.24 -10.57
C THR A 126 -15.93 6.99 -11.56
N LEU A 127 -15.64 6.42 -12.72
CA LEU A 127 -16.64 6.08 -13.72
C LEU A 127 -17.59 4.99 -13.21
N GLU A 128 -17.08 3.95 -12.55
CA GLU A 128 -17.86 2.87 -11.96
C GLU A 128 -18.78 3.36 -10.84
N ALA A 129 -18.29 4.26 -9.98
CA ALA A 129 -19.09 4.90 -8.94
C ALA A 129 -20.23 5.76 -9.53
N MET A 130 -19.98 6.49 -10.62
CA MET A 130 -21.01 7.25 -11.33
C MET A 130 -22.04 6.33 -12.02
N VAL A 131 -21.60 5.24 -12.65
CA VAL A 131 -22.50 4.23 -13.25
C VAL A 131 -23.40 3.63 -12.18
N THR A 132 -22.83 3.27 -11.03
CA THR A 132 -23.58 2.72 -9.90
C THR A 132 -24.62 3.70 -9.39
N GLN A 133 -24.26 4.98 -9.22
CA GLN A 133 -25.21 6.03 -8.81
C GLN A 133 -26.35 6.26 -9.83
N VAL A 134 -26.06 6.25 -11.13
CA VAL A 134 -27.09 6.44 -12.17
C VAL A 134 -28.03 5.23 -12.24
N LEU A 135 -27.48 4.01 -12.12
CA LEU A 135 -28.28 2.80 -12.12
C LEU A 135 -29.14 2.67 -10.85
N SER A 136 -28.61 3.03 -9.67
CA SER A 136 -29.39 3.04 -8.43
C SER A 136 -30.49 4.09 -8.46
N ALA A 137 -30.19 5.31 -8.92
CA ALA A 137 -31.18 6.38 -9.06
C ALA A 137 -32.29 6.02 -10.06
N LYS A 138 -32.00 5.22 -11.08
CA LYS A 138 -33.02 4.74 -12.04
C LYS A 138 -33.91 3.64 -11.45
N TRP A 139 -33.39 2.86 -10.51
CA TRP A 139 -34.16 1.83 -9.79
C TRP A 139 -35.10 2.46 -8.76
N ASP A 140 -34.67 3.50 -8.05
CA ASP A 140 -35.49 4.21 -7.06
C ASP A 140 -36.74 4.88 -7.68
N VAL A 141 -36.70 5.27 -8.97
CA VAL A 141 -37.83 5.88 -9.67
C VAL A 141 -38.88 4.85 -10.13
N GLN A 142 -38.53 3.56 -10.26
CA GLN A 142 -39.47 2.53 -10.74
C GLN A 142 -40.30 1.89 -9.63
N PHE A 143 -40.02 2.17 -8.35
CA PHE A 143 -40.75 1.61 -7.21
C PHE A 143 -41.73 2.60 -6.55
N GLU A 144 -41.86 3.83 -7.06
CA GLU A 144 -42.82 4.82 -6.55
C GLU A 144 -44.18 4.80 -7.29
N ASP A 145 -44.38 3.91 -8.28
CA ASP A 145 -45.60 3.82 -9.10
C ASP A 145 -46.49 2.59 -8.80
N GLU A 146 -46.35 1.94 -7.63
CA GLU A 146 -47.24 0.85 -7.21
C GLU A 146 -47.64 0.96 -5.72
N ASP A 147 -48.31 2.04 -5.33
CA ASP A 147 -49.11 2.05 -4.10
C ASP A 147 -50.30 3.01 -4.21
N ASP A 148 -51.29 2.63 -5.03
CA ASP A 148 -52.65 3.18 -4.98
C ASP A 148 -53.63 2.16 -5.62
N ASN A 149 -53.87 1.04 -4.93
CA ASN A 149 -55.11 0.31 -5.11
C ASN A 149 -55.86 0.25 -3.77
N ASP A 150 -56.55 1.37 -3.55
CA ASP A 150 -57.60 1.61 -2.58
C ASP A 150 -58.55 0.39 -2.49
N CYS A 151 -58.67 -0.20 -1.31
CA CYS A 151 -59.65 -1.26 -1.02
C CYS A 151 -61.01 -0.61 -0.72
N PRO A 152 -62.09 -0.88 -1.48
CA PRO A 152 -63.44 -0.56 -1.05
C PRO A 152 -64.19 -1.83 -0.63
N PHE A 153 -64.52 -1.89 0.67
CA PHE A 153 -65.55 -2.71 1.36
C PHE A 153 -65.58 -4.25 1.15
#